data_AF-H5TTN7-F1
#
_entry.id   AF-H5TTN7-F1
#
_cell.length_a   1.000
_cell.length_b   1.000
_cell.length_c   1.000
_cell.angle_alpha   90.00
_cell.angle_beta   90.00
_cell.angle_gamma   90.00
#
_symmetry.space_group_name_H-M   'P 1'
#
loop_
_entity.id
_entity.type
_entity.pdbx_description
1 polymer ?
#
loop_
_entity_poly.entity_id
_entity_poly.type
_entity_poly.pdbx_seq_one_letter_code
_entity_poly.pdbx_strand_id
1 'polypeptide(L)'
;RQSGLYDRLYTPTMGTPWPTLRQMIDSRHTLVWLHENVGGGAERPWLLDGKEWTQDTPYEFRTTGEFSCDFYRGSPTAPLFLVNHWMSNFTSRIRDAGVVNREEFLFNRLEQCRAERHMIPNYVAVDNYRIGDLFASVDRLNGVS
;
A
#
# COMPACT_ATOMS: atom_id res chain seq x y z
N ARG A 1 19.85 -15.83 -17.20
CA ARG A 1 19.63 -15.74 -15.74
C ARG A 1 18.13 -15.66 -15.50
N GLN A 2 17.54 -16.54 -14.69
CA GLN A 2 16.17 -16.39 -14.19
C GLN A 2 16.20 -15.48 -12.95
N SER A 3 15.17 -14.66 -12.76
CA SER A 3 15.07 -13.72 -11.63
C SER A 3 14.66 -14.39 -10.30
N GLY A 4 14.25 -15.67 -10.32
CA GLY A 4 13.84 -16.41 -9.12
C GLY A 4 12.56 -15.89 -8.45
N LEU A 5 11.76 -15.07 -9.16
CA LEU A 5 10.56 -14.46 -8.59
C LEU A 5 9.37 -15.41 -8.52
N TYR A 6 9.28 -16.38 -9.44
CA TYR A 6 8.15 -17.31 -9.51
C TYR A 6 7.97 -18.12 -8.23
N ASP A 7 9.07 -18.62 -7.66
CA ASP A 7 9.05 -19.42 -6.42
C ASP A 7 8.65 -18.61 -5.17
N ARG A 8 8.58 -17.28 -5.30
CA ARG A 8 8.20 -16.37 -4.21
C ARG A 8 6.74 -15.91 -4.31
N LEU A 9 6.05 -16.20 -5.41
CA LEU A 9 4.70 -15.69 -5.65
C LEU A 9 3.68 -16.34 -4.71
N TYR A 10 2.92 -15.50 -4.01
CA TYR A 10 1.75 -15.93 -3.25
C TYR A 10 0.49 -15.75 -4.11
N THR A 11 -0.30 -16.82 -4.23
CA THR A 11 -1.60 -16.81 -4.93
C THR A 11 -2.74 -16.92 -3.90
N PRO A 12 -3.36 -15.80 -3.49
CA PRO A 12 -4.51 -15.82 -2.60
C PRO A 12 -5.76 -16.40 -3.27
N THR A 13 -6.68 -16.89 -2.43
CA THR A 13 -8.06 -17.22 -2.82
C THR A 13 -9.01 -16.22 -2.17
N MET A 14 -9.92 -15.62 -2.95
CA MET A 14 -10.85 -14.61 -2.44
C MET A 14 -11.70 -15.18 -1.29
N GLY A 15 -11.93 -14.39 -0.25
CA GLY A 15 -12.67 -14.81 0.95
C GLY A 15 -11.88 -15.71 1.93
N THR A 16 -10.66 -16.13 1.57
CA THR A 16 -9.76 -16.81 2.51
C THR A 16 -8.90 -15.78 3.25
N PRO A 17 -8.69 -15.91 4.57
CA PRO A 17 -7.78 -15.03 5.29
C PRO A 17 -6.37 -15.01 4.69
N TRP A 18 -5.77 -13.82 4.65
CA TRP A 18 -4.37 -13.68 4.24
C TRP A 18 -3.43 -14.27 5.31
N PRO A 19 -2.31 -14.89 4.92
CA PRO A 19 -1.26 -15.25 5.84
C PRO A 19 -0.66 -14.00 6.47
N THR A 20 -0.15 -14.14 7.69
CA THR A 20 0.71 -13.12 8.31
C THR A 20 2.02 -12.98 7.53
N LEU A 21 2.69 -11.83 7.67
CA LEU A 21 4.02 -11.63 7.08
C LEU A 21 5.03 -12.71 7.52
N ARG A 22 4.97 -13.16 8.78
CA ARG A 22 5.81 -14.28 9.27
C ARG A 22 5.54 -15.57 8.51
N GLN A 23 4.28 -15.95 8.31
CA GLN A 23 3.92 -17.15 7.54
C GLN A 23 4.34 -17.06 6.07
N MET A 24 4.27 -15.87 5.46
CA MET A 24 4.78 -15.63 4.10
C MET A 24 6.30 -15.82 4.03
N ILE A 25 7.04 -15.34 5.03
CA ILE A 25 8.50 -15.55 5.14
C ILE A 25 8.81 -17.05 5.30
N ASP A 26 8.15 -17.72 6.25
CA ASP A 26 8.41 -19.13 6.58
C ASP A 26 8.11 -20.06 5.39
N SER A 27 7.05 -19.77 4.63
CA SER A 27 6.67 -20.51 3.42
C SER A 27 7.45 -20.10 2.16
N ARG A 28 8.30 -19.06 2.24
CA ARG A 28 9.04 -18.44 1.13
C ARG A 28 8.21 -17.74 0.06
N HIS A 29 6.88 -17.75 0.17
CA HIS A 29 5.98 -16.98 -0.70
C HIS A 29 5.92 -15.51 -0.26
N THR A 30 6.96 -14.76 -0.58
CA THR A 30 7.21 -13.39 -0.10
C THR A 30 6.91 -12.31 -1.14
N LEU A 31 6.25 -12.65 -2.25
CA LEU A 31 5.92 -11.75 -3.34
C LEU A 31 4.42 -11.82 -3.65
N VAL A 32 3.74 -10.69 -3.54
CA VAL A 32 2.40 -10.49 -4.08
C VAL A 32 2.55 -9.65 -5.33
N TRP A 33 1.97 -10.09 -6.45
CA TRP A 33 1.98 -9.32 -7.69
C TRP A 33 0.57 -8.82 -7.99
N LEU A 34 0.38 -7.51 -7.88
CA LEU A 34 -0.83 -6.81 -8.28
C LEU A 34 -0.59 -6.05 -9.58
N HIS A 35 -1.55 -6.08 -10.49
CA HIS A 35 -1.59 -5.21 -11.66
C HIS A 35 -2.83 -4.34 -11.59
N GLU A 36 -2.64 -3.02 -11.65
CA GLU A 36 -3.68 -2.02 -11.33
C GLU A 36 -4.97 -2.17 -12.15
N ASN A 37 -4.87 -2.66 -13.39
CA ASN A 37 -5.99 -2.59 -14.34
C ASN A 37 -6.60 -3.93 -14.73
N VAL A 38 -5.77 -4.96 -14.91
CA VAL A 38 -6.15 -6.27 -15.46
C VAL A 38 -5.25 -7.33 -14.85
N GLY A 39 -5.84 -8.28 -14.12
CA GLY A 39 -5.12 -9.44 -13.58
C GLY A 39 -4.69 -10.47 -14.64
N GLY A 40 -4.12 -11.57 -14.19
CA GLY A 40 -3.66 -12.67 -15.03
C GLY A 40 -4.71 -13.73 -15.37
N GLY A 41 -5.91 -13.63 -14.82
CA GLY A 41 -7.00 -14.58 -15.00
C GLY A 41 -6.61 -16.01 -14.59
N ALA A 42 -7.26 -17.00 -15.19
CA ALA A 42 -7.00 -18.42 -14.91
C ALA A 42 -5.61 -18.89 -15.38
N GLU A 43 -5.01 -18.24 -16.38
CA GLU A 43 -3.70 -18.62 -16.91
C GLU A 43 -2.56 -18.20 -15.99
N ARG A 44 -2.74 -17.11 -15.23
CA ARG A 44 -1.71 -16.53 -14.34
C ARG A 44 -2.35 -16.06 -13.03
N PRO A 45 -2.88 -16.98 -12.20
CA PRO A 45 -3.65 -16.62 -11.01
C PRO A 45 -2.84 -15.87 -9.94
N TRP A 46 -1.51 -15.94 -9.99
CA TRP A 46 -0.60 -15.16 -9.13
C TRP A 46 -0.50 -13.67 -9.50
N LEU A 47 -1.00 -13.25 -10.67
CA LEU A 47 -1.08 -11.86 -11.08
C LEU A 47 -2.48 -11.33 -10.74
N LEU A 48 -2.58 -10.67 -9.60
CA LEU A 48 -3.85 -10.21 -9.04
C LEU A 48 -4.36 -8.96 -9.76
N ASP A 49 -5.67 -8.88 -9.94
CA ASP A 49 -6.32 -7.66 -10.42
C ASP A 49 -6.42 -6.63 -9.29
N GLY A 50 -5.74 -5.49 -9.45
CA GLY A 50 -5.73 -4.43 -8.46
C GLY A 50 -7.13 -3.92 -8.12
N LYS A 51 -8.06 -3.92 -9.08
CA LYS A 51 -9.44 -3.44 -8.85
C LYS A 51 -10.26 -4.39 -7.98
N GLU A 52 -9.94 -5.67 -7.97
CA GLU A 52 -10.64 -6.66 -7.14
C GLU A 52 -10.01 -6.77 -5.75
N TRP A 53 -8.68 -6.70 -5.68
CA TRP A 53 -7.93 -7.03 -4.48
C TRP A 53 -7.57 -5.83 -3.60
N THR A 54 -7.63 -4.62 -4.15
CA THR A 54 -7.24 -3.39 -3.45
C THR A 54 -8.42 -2.42 -3.38
N GLN A 55 -8.45 -1.65 -2.29
CA GLN A 55 -9.11 -0.35 -2.24
C GLN A 55 -8.06 0.72 -1.92
N ASP A 56 -8.22 1.93 -2.46
CA ASP A 56 -7.27 3.02 -2.22
C ASP A 56 -7.93 4.33 -1.79
N THR A 57 -7.09 5.25 -1.31
CA THR A 57 -7.44 6.66 -1.09
C THR A 57 -7.30 7.46 -2.38
N PRO A 58 -7.86 8.68 -2.48
CA PRO A 58 -7.51 9.61 -3.56
C PRO A 58 -6.00 9.81 -3.64
N TYR A 59 -5.52 10.28 -4.79
CA TYR A 59 -4.09 10.40 -5.06
C TYR A 59 -3.69 11.76 -5.66
N GLU A 60 -4.64 12.67 -5.83
CA GLU A 60 -4.41 14.01 -6.37
C GLU A 60 -4.59 15.05 -5.26
N PHE A 61 -3.48 15.51 -4.68
CA PHE A 61 -3.49 16.46 -3.56
C PHE A 61 -2.60 17.67 -3.88
N ARG A 62 -3.19 18.87 -3.96
CA ARG A 62 -2.46 20.14 -4.16
C ARG A 62 -2.00 20.74 -2.85
N THR A 63 -2.78 20.55 -1.78
CA THR A 63 -2.49 21.02 -0.42
C THR A 63 -2.62 19.88 0.59
N THR A 64 -1.94 19.99 1.74
CA THR A 64 -1.99 18.96 2.79
C THR A 64 -3.38 18.82 3.41
N GLY A 65 -4.21 19.86 3.35
CA GLY A 65 -5.59 19.83 3.82
C GLY A 65 -6.54 19.01 2.95
N GLU A 66 -6.12 18.64 1.73
CA GLU A 66 -6.91 17.78 0.84
C GLU A 66 -6.71 16.29 1.13
N PHE A 67 -5.71 15.90 1.93
CA PHE A 67 -5.52 14.51 2.29
C PHE A 67 -6.76 13.97 3.00
N SER A 68 -7.34 12.92 2.41
CA SER A 68 -8.44 12.16 3.01
C SER A 68 -8.14 10.67 2.99
N CYS A 69 -8.99 9.93 3.70
CA CYS A 69 -8.99 8.47 3.74
C CYS A 69 -10.21 7.89 2.99
N ASP A 70 -10.90 8.73 2.21
CA ASP A 70 -12.09 8.34 1.46
C ASP A 70 -11.80 7.16 0.53
N PHE A 71 -12.82 6.37 0.23
CA PHE A 71 -12.73 5.38 -0.84
C PHE A 71 -12.62 6.10 -2.19
N TYR A 72 -11.64 5.70 -3.01
CA TYR A 72 -11.45 6.28 -4.34
C TYR A 72 -11.58 5.22 -5.45
N ARG A 73 -10.69 4.21 -5.48
CA ARG A 73 -10.73 3.12 -6.47
C ARG A 73 -10.71 1.75 -5.81
N GLY A 74 -11.07 0.76 -6.61
CA GLY A 74 -11.01 -0.65 -6.26
C GLY A 74 -12.36 -1.25 -5.90
N SER A 75 -12.33 -2.37 -5.17
CA SER A 75 -13.53 -3.02 -4.66
C SER A 75 -13.78 -2.56 -3.21
N PRO A 76 -15.01 -2.16 -2.84
CA PRO A 76 -15.35 -1.81 -1.45
C PRO A 76 -15.20 -2.97 -0.45
N THR A 77 -15.04 -4.19 -0.96
CA THR A 77 -14.83 -5.41 -0.15
C THR A 77 -13.43 -6.00 -0.33
N ALA A 78 -12.54 -5.27 -1.03
CA ALA A 78 -11.16 -5.68 -1.22
C ALA A 78 -10.45 -5.85 0.13
N PRO A 79 -9.65 -6.92 0.29
CA PRO A 79 -8.95 -7.17 1.56
C PRO A 79 -7.69 -6.33 1.74
N LEU A 80 -7.16 -5.70 0.68
CA LEU A 80 -5.95 -4.87 0.74
C LEU A 80 -6.29 -3.38 0.67
N PHE A 81 -5.59 -2.58 1.47
CA PHE A 81 -5.76 -1.14 1.54
C PHE A 81 -4.46 -0.40 1.20
N LEU A 82 -4.52 0.43 0.15
CA LEU A 82 -3.47 1.34 -0.28
C LEU A 82 -3.75 2.76 0.21
N VAL A 83 -2.79 3.35 0.92
CA VAL A 83 -2.83 4.79 1.23
C VAL A 83 -1.88 5.53 0.28
N ASN A 84 -2.45 6.38 -0.57
CA ASN A 84 -1.72 7.24 -1.48
C ASN A 84 -1.34 8.54 -0.75
N HIS A 85 -0.04 8.79 -0.58
CA HIS A 85 0.52 9.85 0.26
C HIS A 85 1.63 10.64 -0.42
N TRP A 86 1.24 11.57 -1.29
CA TRP A 86 2.16 12.51 -1.93
C TRP A 86 1.43 13.80 -2.33
N MET A 87 2.21 14.82 -2.67
CA MET A 87 1.71 16.07 -3.23
C MET A 87 1.77 16.03 -4.76
N SER A 88 0.67 16.36 -5.43
CA SER A 88 0.56 16.41 -6.90
C SER A 88 1.13 17.69 -7.50
N ASN A 89 2.26 18.17 -6.95
CA ASN A 89 2.96 19.37 -7.37
C ASN A 89 4.29 19.00 -8.03
N PHE A 90 4.32 19.04 -9.37
CA PHE A 90 5.44 18.47 -10.13
C PHE A 90 6.78 19.19 -9.90
N THR A 91 6.74 20.47 -9.56
CA THR A 91 7.92 21.33 -9.38
C THR A 91 8.51 21.31 -7.98
N SER A 92 7.81 20.71 -7.01
CA SER A 92 8.19 20.73 -5.58
C SER A 92 8.27 19.38 -4.91
N ARG A 93 8.12 18.27 -5.64
CA ARG A 93 8.07 16.89 -5.11
C ARG A 93 9.06 16.57 -3.99
N ILE A 94 10.34 16.90 -4.17
CA ILE A 94 11.39 16.60 -3.18
C ILE A 94 11.17 17.39 -1.88
N ARG A 95 10.88 18.70 -2.01
CA ARG A 95 10.59 19.57 -0.87
C ARG A 95 9.32 19.12 -0.15
N ASP A 96 8.29 18.81 -0.92
CA ASP A 96 6.99 18.40 -0.40
C ASP A 96 7.09 17.05 0.32
N ALA A 97 7.83 16.07 -0.22
CA ALA A 97 8.16 14.82 0.46
C ALA A 97 8.89 15.07 1.80
N GLY A 98 9.81 16.03 1.85
CA GLY A 98 10.50 16.45 3.09
C GLY A 98 9.58 17.05 4.17
N VAL A 99 8.34 17.38 3.81
CA VAL A 99 7.30 17.84 4.74
C VAL A 99 6.33 16.70 5.04
N VAL A 100 5.70 16.11 4.02
CA VAL A 100 4.59 15.19 4.23
C VAL A 100 5.03 13.79 4.64
N ASN A 101 6.26 13.35 4.32
CA ASN A 101 6.74 12.03 4.72
C ASN A 101 7.29 12.00 6.16
N ARG A 102 7.31 13.13 6.89
CA ARG A 102 7.75 13.16 8.29
C ARG A 102 6.80 12.34 9.16
N GLU A 103 7.32 11.72 10.21
CA GLU A 103 6.54 10.80 11.04
C GLU A 103 5.29 11.49 11.62
N GLU A 104 5.44 12.70 12.14
CA GLU A 104 4.36 13.52 12.71
C GLU A 104 3.21 13.79 11.74
N PHE A 105 3.45 13.69 10.44
CA PHE A 105 2.45 13.89 9.41
C PHE A 105 1.94 12.54 8.86
N LEU A 106 2.87 11.70 8.42
CA LEU A 106 2.55 10.42 7.79
C LEU A 106 1.91 9.44 8.78
N PHE A 107 2.49 9.22 9.96
CA PHE A 107 1.93 8.27 10.93
C PHE A 107 0.53 8.67 11.37
N ASN A 108 0.31 9.96 11.65
CA ASN A 108 -1.00 10.47 12.03
C ASN A 108 -2.06 10.22 10.95
N ARG A 109 -1.71 10.41 9.67
CA ARG A 109 -2.62 10.09 8.57
C ARG A 109 -2.86 8.59 8.42
N LEU A 110 -1.83 7.75 8.56
CA LEU A 110 -1.99 6.30 8.50
C LEU A 110 -2.91 5.79 9.61
N GLU A 111 -2.78 6.32 10.83
CA GLU A 111 -3.68 6.02 11.95
C GLU A 111 -5.10 6.53 11.74
N GLN A 112 -5.26 7.74 11.21
CA GLN A 112 -6.56 8.27 10.81
C GLN A 112 -7.24 7.33 9.81
N CYS A 113 -6.55 6.96 8.74
CA CYS A 113 -7.09 6.07 7.73
C CYS A 113 -7.38 4.67 8.29
N ARG A 114 -6.55 4.17 9.21
CA ARG A 114 -6.80 2.91 9.91
C ARG A 114 -8.09 2.96 10.72
N ALA A 115 -8.32 4.05 11.45
CA ALA A 115 -9.51 4.25 12.25
C ALA A 115 -10.77 4.41 11.40
N GLU A 116 -10.73 5.25 10.36
CA GLU A 116 -11.88 5.55 9.50
C GLU A 116 -12.27 4.37 8.61
N ARG A 117 -11.29 3.62 8.10
CA ARG A 117 -11.51 2.49 7.17
C ARG A 117 -11.62 1.14 7.87
N HIS A 118 -11.34 1.08 9.18
CA HIS A 118 -11.28 -0.16 9.95
C HIS A 118 -10.35 -1.22 9.32
N MET A 119 -9.28 -0.76 8.66
CA MET A 119 -8.33 -1.60 7.92
C MET A 119 -6.92 -1.08 8.13
N ILE A 120 -5.95 -1.99 8.28
CA ILE A 120 -4.54 -1.60 8.29
C ILE A 120 -4.10 -1.21 6.86
N PRO A 121 -3.43 -0.07 6.65
CA PRO A 121 -2.75 0.20 5.39
C PRO A 121 -1.74 -0.91 5.07
N ASN A 122 -1.98 -1.70 4.02
CA ASN A 122 -1.11 -2.81 3.64
C ASN A 122 0.12 -2.33 2.85
N TYR A 123 -0.04 -1.28 2.06
CA TYR A 123 1.08 -0.59 1.41
C TYR A 123 0.82 0.91 1.40
N VAL A 124 1.88 1.66 1.68
CA VAL A 124 1.88 3.12 1.79
C VAL A 124 2.70 3.65 0.63
N ALA A 125 2.03 4.32 -0.32
CA ALA A 125 2.68 4.88 -1.50
C ALA A 125 3.06 6.33 -1.23
N VAL A 126 4.36 6.64 -1.35
CA VAL A 126 4.90 8.01 -1.18
C VAL A 126 5.80 8.39 -2.34
N ASP A 127 5.94 9.70 -2.57
CA ASP A 127 7.01 10.24 -3.40
C ASP A 127 8.32 10.32 -2.60
N ASN A 128 9.44 9.94 -3.23
CA ASN A 128 10.79 10.01 -2.65
C ASN A 128 10.92 9.29 -1.29
N TYR A 129 10.65 7.98 -1.24
CA TYR A 129 10.60 7.15 -0.01
C TYR A 129 11.80 7.26 0.97
N ARG A 130 12.96 7.74 0.51
CA ARG A 130 14.15 7.97 1.34
C ARG A 130 14.16 9.32 2.08
N ILE A 131 13.20 10.19 1.78
CA ILE A 131 13.09 11.53 2.36
C ILE A 131 11.94 11.51 3.37
N GLY A 132 12.21 12.01 4.58
CA GLY A 132 11.31 11.92 5.73
C GLY A 132 11.49 10.62 6.48
N ASP A 133 10.43 10.19 7.16
CA ASP A 133 10.47 9.14 8.17
C ASP A 133 9.48 8.00 7.84
N LEU A 134 9.41 7.64 6.55
CA LEU A 134 8.51 6.59 6.05
C LEU A 134 8.67 5.28 6.84
N PHE A 135 9.90 4.80 6.97
CA PHE A 135 10.17 3.51 7.62
C PHE A 135 9.78 3.55 9.11
N ALA A 136 10.15 4.59 9.85
CA ALA A 136 9.72 4.75 11.24
C ALA A 136 8.18 4.80 11.39
N SER A 137 7.48 5.48 10.47
CA SER A 137 6.01 5.53 10.46
C SER A 137 5.39 4.14 10.23
N VAL A 138 5.93 3.36 9.29
CA VAL A 138 5.46 2.01 8.95
C VAL A 138 5.83 1.00 10.05
N ASP A 139 7.03 1.10 10.63
CA ASP A 139 7.47 0.25 11.73
C ASP A 139 6.56 0.47 12.96
N ARG A 140 6.27 1.74 13.28
CA ARG A 140 5.33 2.10 14.34
C ARG A 140 3.91 1.60 14.07
N LEU A 141 3.41 1.71 12.84
CA LEU A 141 2.11 1.17 12.43
C LEU A 141 2.04 -0.35 12.60
N ASN A 142 3.16 -1.05 12.35
CA ASN A 142 3.28 -2.50 12.51
C ASN A 142 3.68 -2.95 13.93
N GLY A 143 3.97 -2.03 14.85
CA GLY A 143 4.40 -2.34 16.20
C GLY A 143 5.78 -3.00 16.28
N VAL A 144 6.68 -2.65 15.37
CA VAL A 144 8.08 -3.13 15.33
C VAL A 144 9.06 -1.95 15.49
N SER A 145 10.28 -2.22 15.95
CA SER A 145 11.36 -1.24 16.17
C SER A 145 12.72 -1.82 15.84
#